data_AF-A0A7V5T8I7-F1
#
_entry.id   AF-A0A7V5T8I7-F1
#
_cell.length_a   1.000
_cell.length_b   1.000
_cell.length_c   1.000
_cell.angle_alpha   90.00
_cell.angle_beta   90.00
_cell.angle_gamma   90.00
#
_symmetry.space_group_name_H-M   'P 1'
#
loop_
_entity.id
_entity.type
_entity.pdbx_description
1 polymer ?
#
loop_
_entity_poly.entity_id
_entity_poly.type
_entity_poly.pdbx_seq_one_letter_code
_entity_poly.pdbx_strand_id
1 'polypeptide(L)'
;AAAAASHEPASNAPAEPLEIRLEAIGNCWISVQVDDEPKPQQEMLRAGDVRIFTPKKQVRLSVGSVPALKVTINGQPAQLPSVGHVARGVIITPENARQFITP
;
A
#
# COMPACT_ATOMS: atom_id res chain seq x y z
N ALA A 1 -41.61 9.73 8.64
CA ALA A 1 -40.51 10.61 8.21
C ALA A 1 -39.78 11.13 9.46
N ALA A 2 -38.49 11.46 9.33
CA ALA A 2 -37.49 11.80 10.37
C ALA A 2 -36.62 10.59 10.81
N ALA A 3 -35.29 10.67 10.94
CA ALA A 3 -34.37 11.80 10.99
C ALA A 3 -32.99 11.43 10.39
N ALA A 4 -32.31 12.43 9.85
CA ALA A 4 -30.94 12.38 9.36
C ALA A 4 -29.95 12.21 10.53
N ALA A 5 -28.98 11.31 10.35
CA ALA A 5 -27.68 11.40 11.00
C ALA A 5 -26.65 11.52 9.87
N SER A 6 -26.35 12.76 9.51
CA SER A 6 -25.25 13.12 8.63
C SER A 6 -23.97 12.57 9.26
N HIS A 7 -23.38 11.54 8.67
CA HIS A 7 -21.96 11.27 8.88
C HIS A 7 -21.23 12.42 8.19
N GLU A 8 -20.75 13.38 8.98
CA GLU A 8 -19.77 14.35 8.54
C GLU A 8 -18.60 13.56 7.91
N PRO A 9 -18.30 13.73 6.60
CA PRO A 9 -17.09 13.14 6.06
C PRO A 9 -15.92 13.85 6.73
N ALA A 10 -15.23 13.15 7.63
CA ALA A 10 -14.01 13.61 8.25
C ALA A 10 -13.07 14.15 7.17
N SER A 11 -12.73 15.43 7.31
CA SER A 11 -11.66 16.16 6.61
C SER A 11 -11.07 15.46 5.40
N ASN A 12 -11.62 15.75 4.22
CA ASN A 12 -10.87 15.70 2.96
C ASN A 12 -9.81 16.83 2.97
N ALA A 13 -8.81 16.74 3.85
CA ALA A 13 -7.54 17.35 3.50
C ALA A 13 -7.04 16.63 2.24
N PRO A 14 -6.54 17.34 1.21
CA PRO A 14 -5.87 16.67 0.10
C PRO A 14 -4.60 16.05 0.68
N ALA A 15 -4.72 14.81 1.15
CA ALA A 15 -3.58 14.00 1.48
C ALA A 15 -2.72 13.95 0.22
N GLU A 16 -1.43 14.28 0.35
CA GLU A 16 -0.50 14.21 -0.78
C GLU A 16 -0.68 12.87 -1.50
N PRO A 17 -0.72 12.85 -2.84
CA PRO A 17 -0.98 11.63 -3.58
C PRO A 17 0.06 10.58 -3.18
N LEU A 18 -0.40 9.52 -2.52
CA LEU A 18 0.47 8.42 -2.13
C LEU A 18 0.60 7.49 -3.33
N GLU A 19 1.75 7.53 -3.98
CA GLU A 19 2.08 6.60 -5.05
C GLU A 19 2.96 5.49 -4.50
N ILE A 20 2.53 4.24 -4.65
CA ILE A 20 3.29 3.07 -4.23
C ILE A 20 3.56 2.23 -5.47
N ARG A 21 4.83 2.15 -5.82
CA ARG A 21 5.31 1.32 -6.91
C ARG A 21 6.03 0.11 -6.35
N LEU A 22 5.54 -1.06 -6.74
CA LEU A 22 6.10 -2.37 -6.45
C LEU A 22 6.73 -2.91 -7.73
N GLU A 23 8.01 -3.23 -7.67
CA GLU A 23 8.75 -3.85 -8.77
C GLU A 23 9.22 -5.22 -8.30
N ALA A 24 8.68 -6.28 -8.87
CA ALA A 24 9.08 -7.64 -8.56
C ALA A 24 10.38 -7.96 -9.28
N ILE A 25 11.38 -8.39 -8.51
CA ILE A 25 12.66 -8.89 -9.05
C ILE A 25 12.72 -10.42 -9.07
N GLY A 26 11.72 -11.08 -8.49
CA GLY A 26 11.54 -12.53 -8.46
C GLY A 26 10.07 -12.90 -8.37
N ASN A 27 9.78 -14.18 -8.18
CA ASN A 27 8.41 -14.63 -7.92
C ASN A 27 7.99 -14.19 -6.52
N CYS A 28 6.98 -13.33 -6.44
CA CYS A 28 6.47 -12.81 -5.19
C CYS A 28 4.95 -12.71 -5.22
N TRP A 29 4.31 -13.32 -4.23
CA TRP A 29 2.90 -13.10 -3.99
C TRP A 29 2.69 -11.76 -3.28
N ILE A 30 1.73 -10.96 -3.75
CA ILE A 30 1.30 -9.73 -3.11
C ILE A 30 -0.20 -9.76 -2.83
N SER A 31 -0.60 -9.03 -1.80
CA SER A 31 -1.99 -8.75 -1.48
C SER A 31 -2.11 -7.27 -1.17
N VAL A 32 -2.81 -6.53 -2.01
CA VAL A 32 -3.06 -5.10 -1.88
C VAL A 32 -4.54 -4.88 -1.61
N GLN A 33 -4.87 -4.09 -0.60
CA GLN A 33 -6.21 -3.55 -0.39
C GLN A 33 -6.11 -2.04 -0.37
N VAL A 34 -6.71 -1.38 -1.36
CA VAL A 34 -6.68 0.08 -1.47
C VAL A 34 -7.91 0.67 -0.78
N ASP A 35 -7.69 1.67 0.06
CA ASP A 35 -8.73 2.41 0.77
C ASP A 35 -9.65 1.50 1.60
N ASP A 36 -10.95 1.57 1.33
CA ASP A 36 -12.00 0.75 1.96
C ASP A 36 -12.52 -0.31 0.97
N GLU A 37 -11.69 -0.74 0.01
CA GLU A 37 -12.13 -1.78 -0.91
C GLU A 37 -12.55 -3.03 -0.13
N PRO A 38 -13.71 -3.61 -0.44
CA PRO A 38 -14.27 -4.71 0.35
C PRO A 38 -13.44 -6.00 0.25
N LYS A 39 -12.54 -6.09 -0.74
CA LYS A 39 -11.69 -7.27 -0.94
C LYS A 39 -10.27 -6.85 -1.29
N PRO A 40 -9.25 -7.50 -0.71
CA PRO A 40 -7.88 -7.33 -1.17
C PRO A 40 -7.68 -7.98 -2.54
N GLN A 41 -6.99 -7.28 -3.45
CA GLN A 41 -6.47 -7.83 -4.68
C GLN A 41 -5.21 -8.67 -4.36
N GLN A 42 -5.23 -9.93 -4.76
CA GLN A 42 -4.12 -10.85 -4.58
C GLN A 42 -3.55 -11.22 -5.93
N GLU A 43 -2.25 -11.06 -6.12
CA GLU A 43 -1.59 -11.33 -7.39
C GLU A 43 -0.22 -11.96 -7.16
N MET A 44 0.17 -12.86 -8.07
CA MET A 44 1.52 -13.40 -8.11
C MET A 44 2.34 -12.60 -9.12
N LEU A 45 3.24 -11.75 -8.63
CA LEU A 45 4.19 -11.04 -9.46
C LEU A 45 5.36 -11.93 -9.85
N ARG A 46 5.91 -11.69 -11.03
CA ARG A 46 7.10 -12.34 -11.55
C ARG A 46 8.21 -11.30 -11.70
N ALA A 47 9.46 -11.76 -11.85
CA ALA A 47 10.58 -10.87 -12.10
C ALA A 47 10.31 -9.97 -13.31
N GLY A 48 10.49 -8.66 -13.14
CA GLY A 48 10.21 -7.62 -14.13
C GLY A 48 8.79 -7.04 -14.08
N ASP A 49 7.87 -7.63 -13.31
CA ASP A 49 6.52 -7.10 -13.17
C ASP A 49 6.51 -5.84 -12.29
N VAL A 50 5.78 -4.83 -12.72
CA VAL A 50 5.65 -3.55 -12.02
C VAL A 50 4.18 -3.27 -11.77
N ARG A 51 3.85 -2.96 -10.52
CA ARG A 51 2.52 -2.52 -10.10
C ARG A 51 2.62 -1.18 -9.42
N ILE A 52 1.74 -0.27 -9.83
CA ILE A 52 1.65 1.07 -9.25
C ILE A 52 0.26 1.21 -8.66
N PHE A 53 0.20 1.64 -7.41
CA PHE A 53 -1.03 1.85 -6.66
C PHE A 53 -1.06 3.29 -6.16
N THR A 54 -2.21 3.93 -6.28
CA THR A 54 -2.43 5.31 -5.84
C THR A 54 -3.58 5.38 -4.84
N PRO A 55 -3.42 4.86 -3.61
CA PRO A 55 -4.42 4.98 -2.55
C PRO A 55 -4.71 6.44 -2.17
N LYS A 56 -5.96 6.75 -1.84
CA LYS A 56 -6.36 8.11 -1.43
C LYS A 56 -6.32 8.31 0.09
N LYS A 57 -6.60 7.27 0.86
CA LYS A 57 -6.67 7.25 2.32
C LYS A 57 -5.60 6.35 2.89
N GLN A 58 -5.59 5.09 2.48
CA GLN A 58 -4.68 4.07 2.98
C GLN A 58 -4.52 2.93 1.99
N VAL A 59 -3.44 2.17 2.09
CA VAL A 59 -3.34 0.85 1.48
C VAL A 59 -2.91 -0.15 2.53
N ARG A 60 -3.47 -1.35 2.47
CA ARG A 60 -3.00 -2.50 3.22
C ARG A 60 -2.25 -3.42 2.27
N LEU A 61 -0.94 -3.50 2.44
CA LEU A 61 -0.05 -4.28 1.61
C LEU A 61 0.48 -5.49 2.38
N SER A 62 0.37 -6.67 1.78
CA SER A 62 1.07 -7.88 2.23
C SER A 62 1.93 -8.41 1.10
N VAL A 63 3.13 -8.85 1.44
CA VAL A 63 4.15 -9.32 0.51
C VAL A 63 4.68 -10.65 1.03
N GLY A 64 4.54 -11.69 0.22
CA GLY A 64 5.01 -13.05 0.50
C GLY A 64 6.53 -13.19 0.48
N SER A 65 7.22 -12.34 -0.28
CA SER A 65 8.68 -12.35 -0.40
C SER A 65 9.22 -10.93 -0.62
N VAL A 66 9.47 -10.22 0.47
CA VAL A 66 10.07 -8.89 0.48
C VAL A 66 11.44 -8.83 -0.20
N PRO A 67 12.38 -9.78 -0.01
CA PRO A 67 13.66 -9.71 -0.72
C PRO A 67 13.50 -9.89 -2.25
N ALA A 68 12.36 -10.38 -2.74
CA ALA A 68 12.05 -10.50 -4.16
C ALA A 68 11.21 -9.33 -4.71
N LEU A 69 10.99 -8.28 -3.91
CA LEU A 69 10.17 -7.12 -4.26
C LEU A 69 10.87 -5.82 -3.88
N LYS A 70 11.06 -4.94 -4.85
CA LYS A 70 11.46 -3.55 -4.60
C LYS A 70 10.22 -2.71 -4.39
N VAL A 71 10.24 -1.90 -3.35
CA VAL A 71 9.14 -1.02 -3.01
C VAL A 71 9.63 0.41 -3.09
N THR A 72 8.86 1.24 -3.75
CA THR A 72 9.10 2.67 -3.86
C THR A 72 7.82 3.40 -3.51
N ILE A 73 7.93 4.43 -2.69
CA ILE A 73 6.83 5.28 -2.26
C ILE A 73 7.16 6.70 -2.71
N ASN A 74 6.30 7.31 -3.52
CA ASN A 74 6.51 8.63 -4.12
C ASN A 74 7.86 8.76 -4.85
N GLY A 75 8.24 7.70 -5.58
CA GLY A 75 9.52 7.62 -6.29
C GLY A 75 10.75 7.40 -5.41
N GLN A 76 10.60 7.32 -4.08
CA GLN A 76 11.70 7.08 -3.17
C GLN A 76 11.74 5.61 -2.73
N PRO A 77 12.92 4.99 -2.58
CA PRO A 77 13.03 3.62 -2.08
C PRO A 77 12.45 3.52 -0.68
N ALA A 78 11.61 2.51 -0.47
CA ALA A 78 10.96 2.27 0.81
C ALA A 78 11.16 0.82 1.25
N GLN A 79 11.25 0.63 2.56
CA GLN A 79 11.35 -0.67 3.18
C GLN A 79 10.09 -0.98 3.99
N LEU A 80 9.46 -2.10 3.66
CA LEU A 80 8.30 -2.58 4.40
C LEU A 80 8.73 -3.30 5.67
N PRO A 81 7.99 -3.15 6.79
CA PRO A 81 8.23 -3.97 7.97
C PRO A 81 7.89 -5.43 7.64
N SER A 82 8.90 -6.30 7.74
CA SER A 82 8.77 -7.73 7.45
C SER A 82 9.23 -8.56 8.64
N VAL A 83 8.57 -9.69 8.82
CA VAL A 83 8.99 -10.72 9.78
C VAL A 83 9.64 -11.84 8.97
N GLY A 84 10.97 -11.94 9.05
CA GLY A 84 11.75 -12.73 8.10
C GLY A 84 11.62 -12.15 6.69
N HIS A 85 11.13 -12.96 5.74
CA HIS A 85 10.98 -12.55 4.34
C HIS A 85 9.57 -12.10 3.96
N VAL A 86 8.62 -12.06 4.90
CA VAL A 86 7.21 -11.80 4.62
C VAL A 86 6.77 -10.50 5.31
N ALA A 87 6.18 -9.57 4.56
CA ALA A 87 5.47 -8.42 5.12
C ALA A 87 3.96 -8.75 5.15
N ARG A 88 3.29 -8.59 6.29
CA ARG A 88 1.87 -8.94 6.44
C ARG A 88 1.06 -7.75 6.91
N GLY A 89 0.08 -7.36 6.09
CA GLY A 89 -0.93 -6.36 6.44
C GLY A 89 -0.35 -5.00 6.81
N VAL A 90 0.73 -4.58 6.15
CA VAL A 90 1.37 -3.28 6.35
C VAL A 90 0.39 -2.20 5.91
N ILE A 91 0.03 -1.31 6.83
CA ILE A 91 -0.88 -0.20 6.55
C ILE A 91 -0.04 1.04 6.25
N ILE A 92 -0.13 1.51 5.01
CA ILE A 92 0.57 2.69 4.52
C ILE A 92 -0.48 3.76 4.23
N THR A 93 -0.35 4.90 4.88
CA THR A 93 -1.17 6.10 4.67
C THR A 93 -0.26 7.24 4.23
N PRO A 94 -0.78 8.28 3.57
CA PRO A 94 0.02 9.45 3.20
C PRO A 94 0.76 10.07 4.39
N GLU A 95 0.14 10.04 5.58
CA GLU A 95 0.68 10.57 6.82
C GLU A 95 1.87 9.75 7.36
N ASN A 96 1.83 8.42 7.21
CA ASN A 96 2.84 7.52 7.74
C ASN A 96 3.86 7.05 6.68
N ALA A 97 3.58 7.29 5.40
CA ALA A 97 4.37 6.80 4.26
C ALA A 97 5.87 7.11 4.39
N ARG A 98 6.19 8.31 4.88
CA ARG A 98 7.55 8.79 5.12
C ARG A 98 8.37 7.92 6.08
N GLN A 99 7.72 7.20 7.00
CA GLN A 99 8.40 6.32 7.95
C GLN A 99 8.98 5.06 7.29
N PHE A 100 8.44 4.67 6.13
CA PHE A 100 8.90 3.52 5.38
C PHE A 100 9.95 3.89 4.33
N ILE A 101 10.01 5.16 3.94
CA ILE A 101 11.01 5.66 2.99
C ILE A 101 12.37 5.57 3.65
N THR A 102 13.32 4.94 2.96
CA THR A 102 14.70 4.82 3.43
C THR A 102 15.50 6.04 2.92
N PRO A 103 16.28 6.72 3.77
CA PRO A 103 17.11 7.84 3.35
C PRO A 103 18.26 7.43 2.43
#